data_AF-A0A2N6PXQ0-F1
#
_entry.id   AF-A0A2N6PXQ0-F1
#
_cell.length_a   1.000
_cell.length_b   1.000
_cell.length_c   1.000
_cell.angle_alpha   90.00
_cell.angle_beta   90.00
_cell.angle_gamma   90.00
#
_symmetry.space_group_name_H-M   'P 1'
#
loop_
_entity.id
_entity.type
_entity.pdbx_description
1 polymer ?
#
loop_
_entity_poly.entity_id
_entity_poly.type
_entity_poly.pdbx_seq_one_letter_code
_entity_poly.pdbx_strand_id
1 'polypeptide(L)'
;MILVETTTGEVRDLDTEWEQLRDQAEMLRPRRPETPLELDALLRDLEDMGFAIADFLRAVNDARYDAEVAYSNAQNAALARHSETARSVTLARAMAELDASDAHAALLHTKAVFHHAEDINRALGRKHFGLMNTNKGIQGMTSNWHRRTP
;
A
#
# COMPACT_ATOMS: atom_id res chain seq x y z
N MET A 1 -5.28 -7.78 9.90
CA MET A 1 -4.57 -6.77 10.70
C MET A 1 -5.62 -5.77 11.12
N ILE A 2 -5.87 -5.62 12.42
CA ILE A 2 -6.94 -4.74 12.89
C ILE A 2 -6.35 -3.39 13.31
N LEU A 3 -6.81 -2.33 12.66
CA LEU A 3 -6.56 -0.95 13.06
C LEU A 3 -7.81 -0.39 13.72
N VAL A 4 -7.67 0.23 14.88
CA VAL A 4 -8.74 1.00 15.52
C VAL A 4 -8.41 2.47 15.35
N GLU A 5 -9.19 3.17 14.54
CA GLU A 5 -8.94 4.58 14.26
C GLU A 5 -9.26 5.41 15.51
N THR A 6 -8.25 6.04 16.10
CA THR A 6 -8.33 6.66 17.43
C THR A 6 -9.31 7.83 17.53
N THR A 7 -9.66 8.44 16.39
CA THR A 7 -10.55 9.61 16.34
C THR A 7 -12.03 9.19 16.19
N THR A 8 -12.30 8.15 15.42
CA THR A 8 -13.66 7.72 15.06
C THR A 8 -14.11 6.47 15.84
N GLY A 9 -13.17 5.71 16.39
CA GLY A 9 -13.40 4.40 16.99
C GLY A 9 -13.67 3.31 15.95
N GLU A 10 -13.53 3.60 14.65
CA GLU A 10 -13.77 2.65 13.58
C GLU A 10 -12.74 1.53 13.61
N VAL A 11 -13.23 0.29 13.46
CA VAL A 11 -12.40 -0.90 13.40
C VAL A 11 -12.24 -1.31 11.94
N ARG A 12 -11.01 -1.23 11.43
CA ARG A 12 -10.67 -1.60 10.05
C ARG A 12 -9.87 -2.90 10.05
N ASP A 13 -10.29 -3.84 9.23
CA ASP A 13 -9.47 -5.01 8.91
C ASP A 13 -8.68 -4.76 7.63
N LEU A 14 -7.43 -4.33 7.82
CA LEU A 14 -6.55 -3.91 6.75
C LEU A 14 -6.08 -5.08 5.86
N ASP A 15 -6.14 -6.33 6.34
CA ASP A 15 -5.76 -7.47 5.49
C ASP A 15 -6.89 -7.77 4.48
N THR A 16 -8.13 -7.78 4.95
CA THR A 16 -9.31 -7.93 4.09
C THR A 16 -9.45 -6.75 3.12
N GLU A 17 -9.23 -5.54 3.60
CA GLU A 17 -9.25 -4.34 2.76
C GLU A 17 -8.16 -4.39 1.68
N TRP A 18 -6.95 -4.82 2.05
CA TRP A 18 -5.86 -4.99 1.09
C TRP A 18 -6.18 -6.02 0.02
N GLU A 19 -6.74 -7.17 0.41
CA GLU A 19 -7.12 -8.23 -0.54
C GLU A 19 -8.11 -7.69 -1.58
N GLN A 20 -9.15 -6.98 -1.14
CA GLN A 20 -10.14 -6.38 -2.03
C GLN A 20 -9.52 -5.35 -2.97
N LEU A 21 -8.71 -4.42 -2.45
CA LEU A 21 -8.06 -3.39 -3.25
C LEU A 21 -7.07 -3.98 -4.26
N ARG A 22 -6.28 -4.96 -3.83
CA ARG A 22 -5.32 -5.67 -4.70
C ARG A 22 -6.06 -6.35 -5.85
N ASP A 23 -7.13 -7.07 -5.56
CA ASP A 23 -7.87 -7.83 -6.57
C ASP A 23 -8.52 -6.88 -7.59
N GLN A 24 -9.11 -5.77 -7.13
CA GLN A 24 -9.64 -4.73 -8.01
C GLN A 24 -8.55 -4.07 -8.87
N ALA A 25 -7.39 -3.74 -8.27
CA ALA A 25 -6.26 -3.17 -9.00
C ALA A 25 -5.70 -4.13 -10.07
N GLU A 26 -5.60 -5.42 -9.76
CA GLU A 26 -5.16 -6.44 -10.71
C GLU A 26 -6.17 -6.66 -11.85
N MET A 27 -7.47 -6.46 -11.64
CA MET A 27 -8.46 -6.44 -12.71
C MET A 27 -8.26 -5.26 -13.68
N LEU A 28 -7.85 -4.09 -13.16
CA LEU A 28 -7.59 -2.91 -13.99
C LEU A 28 -6.29 -3.04 -14.78
N ARG A 29 -5.30 -3.77 -14.27
CA ARG A 29 -3.95 -3.87 -14.87
C ARG A 29 -3.92 -4.38 -16.32
N PRO A 30 -4.58 -5.49 -16.71
CA PRO A 30 -4.53 -5.99 -18.09
C PRO A 30 -5.50 -5.26 -19.04
N ARG A 31 -6.49 -4.51 -18.52
CA ARG A 31 -7.54 -3.88 -19.32
C ARG A 31 -6.95 -2.91 -20.34
N ARG A 32 -7.32 -3.05 -21.62
CA ARG A 32 -6.92 -2.16 -22.71
C ARG A 32 -8.17 -1.52 -23.29
N PRO A 33 -8.24 -0.20 -23.40
CA PRO A 33 -9.39 0.45 -24.03
C PRO A 33 -9.30 0.30 -25.54
N GLU A 34 -10.39 -0.09 -26.18
CA GLU A 34 -10.51 -0.20 -27.64
C GLU A 34 -11.25 1.01 -28.22
N THR A 35 -12.05 1.70 -27.40
CA THR A 35 -12.79 2.91 -27.78
C THR A 35 -12.41 4.12 -26.93
N PRO A 36 -12.64 5.36 -27.42
CA PRO A 36 -12.44 6.57 -26.61
C PRO A 36 -13.28 6.60 -25.33
N LEU A 37 -14.50 6.06 -25.38
CA LEU A 37 -15.37 5.96 -24.21
C LEU A 37 -14.78 5.03 -23.15
N GLU A 38 -14.25 3.87 -23.57
CA GLU A 38 -13.56 2.94 -22.67
C GLU A 38 -12.25 3.51 -22.13
N LEU A 39 -11.55 4.34 -22.91
CA LEU A 39 -10.35 5.04 -22.46
C LEU A 39 -10.67 6.00 -21.32
N ASP A 40 -11.70 6.84 -21.50
CA ASP A 40 -12.13 7.79 -20.46
C ASP A 40 -12.66 7.07 -19.22
N ALA A 41 -13.43 5.99 -19.38
CA ALA A 41 -13.89 5.17 -18.26
C ALA A 41 -12.71 4.55 -17.50
N LEU A 42 -11.76 3.95 -18.20
CA LEU A 42 -10.58 3.35 -17.58
C LEU A 42 -9.68 4.39 -16.89
N LEU A 43 -9.57 5.60 -17.44
CA LEU A 43 -8.82 6.67 -16.79
C LEU A 43 -9.44 7.04 -15.43
N ARG A 44 -10.77 7.15 -15.36
CA ARG A 44 -11.49 7.39 -14.09
C ARG A 44 -11.35 6.23 -13.12
N ASP A 45 -11.54 4.99 -13.58
CA ASP A 45 -11.37 3.79 -12.75
C ASP A 45 -9.95 3.73 -12.14
N LEU A 46 -8.92 4.11 -12.91
CA LEU A 46 -7.53 4.15 -12.44
C LEU A 46 -7.27 5.30 -11.45
N GLU A 47 -7.91 6.44 -11.63
CA GLU A 47 -7.83 7.60 -10.73
C GLU A 47 -8.49 7.28 -9.38
N ASP A 48 -9.72 6.78 -9.40
CA ASP A 48 -10.46 6.38 -8.20
C ASP A 48 -9.71 5.30 -7.42
N MET A 49 -9.16 4.30 -8.12
CA MET A 49 -8.33 3.26 -7.50
C MET A 49 -7.04 3.85 -6.90
N GLY A 50 -6.42 4.83 -7.56
CA GLY A 50 -5.24 5.51 -7.04
C GLY A 50 -5.51 6.23 -5.71
N PHE A 51 -6.66 6.89 -5.58
CA PHE A 51 -7.10 7.51 -4.33
C PHE A 51 -7.41 6.47 -3.24
N ALA A 52 -8.15 5.41 -3.58
CA ALA A 52 -8.46 4.35 -2.64
C ALA A 52 -7.20 3.68 -2.05
N ILE A 53 -6.21 3.38 -2.91
CA ILE A 53 -4.93 2.82 -2.45
C ILE A 53 -4.12 3.85 -1.64
N ALA A 54 -4.17 5.14 -1.97
CA ALA A 54 -3.50 6.19 -1.20
C ALA A 54 -4.07 6.30 0.23
N ASP A 55 -5.40 6.24 0.38
CA ASP A 55 -6.06 6.24 1.68
C ASP A 55 -5.74 4.99 2.50
N PHE A 56 -5.69 3.83 1.84
CA PHE A 56 -5.24 2.58 2.44
C PHE A 56 -3.77 2.65 2.90
N LEU A 57 -2.88 3.20 2.07
CA LEU A 57 -1.46 3.38 2.39
C LEU A 57 -1.26 4.22 3.66
N ARG A 58 -2.08 5.26 3.86
CA ARG A 58 -2.06 6.05 5.10
C ARG A 58 -2.37 5.16 6.30
N ALA A 59 -3.47 4.41 6.26
CA ALA A 59 -3.90 3.55 7.36
C ALA A 59 -2.89 2.44 7.68
N VAL A 60 -2.31 1.80 6.66
CA VAL A 60 -1.25 0.80 6.86
C VAL A 60 0.01 1.42 7.44
N ASN A 61 0.37 2.64 7.05
CA ASN A 61 1.53 3.32 7.61
C ASN A 61 1.34 3.62 9.10
N ASP A 62 0.15 4.04 9.50
CA ASP A 62 -0.20 4.23 10.92
C ASP A 62 -0.06 2.89 11.67
N ALA A 63 -0.67 1.82 11.17
CA ALA A 63 -0.54 0.47 11.75
C ALA A 63 0.91 -0.04 11.78
N ARG A 64 1.74 0.34 10.80
CA ARG A 64 3.18 0.01 10.75
C ARG A 64 3.94 0.68 11.88
N TYR A 65 3.65 1.95 12.18
CA TYR A 65 4.26 2.64 13.32
C TYR A 65 3.81 2.03 14.65
N ASP A 66 2.53 1.67 14.79
CA ASP A 66 2.04 0.98 15.99
C ASP A 66 2.74 -0.36 16.21
N ALA A 67 2.92 -1.14 15.13
CA ALA A 67 3.66 -2.40 15.17
C ALA A 67 5.14 -2.19 15.53
N GLU A 68 5.78 -1.10 15.07
CA GLU A 68 7.16 -0.76 15.39
C GLU A 68 7.34 -0.42 16.87
N VAL A 69 6.39 0.32 17.44
CA VAL A 69 6.33 0.61 18.88
C VAL A 69 6.11 -0.68 19.68
N ALA A 70 5.17 -1.53 19.26
CA ALA A 70 4.90 -2.80 19.93
C ALA A 70 6.12 -3.73 19.95
N TYR A 71 6.80 -3.87 18.80
CA TYR A 71 8.05 -4.63 18.71
C TYR A 71 9.14 -4.06 19.61
N SER A 72 9.36 -2.75 19.58
CA SER A 72 10.37 -2.09 20.43
C SER A 72 10.08 -2.30 21.92
N ASN A 73 8.83 -2.20 22.34
CA ASN A 73 8.42 -2.45 23.72
C ASN A 73 8.63 -3.91 24.13
N ALA A 74 8.25 -4.87 23.27
CA ALA A 74 8.44 -6.29 23.53
C ALA A 74 9.93 -6.64 23.66
N GLN A 75 10.75 -6.17 22.72
CA GLN A 75 12.20 -6.42 22.71
C GLN A 75 12.88 -5.78 23.93
N ASN A 76 12.56 -4.53 24.26
CA ASN A 76 13.13 -3.84 25.42
C ASN A 76 12.74 -4.50 26.74
N ALA A 77 11.47 -4.88 26.90
CA ALA A 77 11.02 -5.60 28.09
C ALA A 77 11.69 -6.97 28.22
N ALA A 78 11.84 -7.70 27.12
CA ALA A 78 12.53 -8.99 27.12
C ALA A 78 14.03 -8.83 27.42
N LEU A 79 14.68 -7.82 26.86
CA LEU A 79 16.08 -7.52 27.12
C LEU A 79 16.32 -7.18 28.59
N ALA A 80 15.44 -6.37 29.20
CA ALA A 80 15.52 -6.07 30.64
C ALA A 80 15.43 -7.36 31.48
N ARG A 81 14.41 -8.21 31.23
CA ARG A 81 14.23 -9.49 31.92
C ARG A 81 15.46 -10.41 31.82
N HIS A 82 16.03 -10.53 30.61
CA HIS A 82 17.16 -11.43 30.38
C HIS A 82 18.49 -10.85 30.88
N SER A 83 18.63 -9.53 30.93
CA SER A 83 19.84 -8.85 31.43
C SER A 83 20.01 -8.98 32.96
N GLU A 84 18.92 -9.10 33.70
CA GLU A 84 18.94 -9.30 35.17
C GLU A 84 19.51 -10.67 35.59
N THR A 85 19.52 -11.65 34.68
CA THR A 85 19.88 -13.04 35.01
C THR A 85 21.39 -13.38 34.90
N ALA A 86 22.27 -12.38 34.97
CA ALA A 86 23.73 -12.52 34.81
C ALA A 86 24.19 -13.24 33.52
N ARG A 87 23.33 -13.26 32.49
CA ARG A 87 23.65 -13.80 31.16
C ARG A 87 24.61 -12.87 30.42
N SER A 88 25.37 -13.42 29.46
CA SER A 88 26.13 -12.58 28.54
C SER A 88 25.18 -11.66 27.77
N VAL A 89 25.61 -10.43 27.49
CA VAL A 89 24.79 -9.44 26.76
C VAL A 89 24.32 -9.99 25.41
N THR A 90 25.18 -10.74 24.73
CA THR A 90 24.86 -11.40 23.45
C THR A 90 23.73 -12.41 23.59
N LEU A 91 23.77 -13.25 24.64
CA LEU A 91 22.71 -14.23 24.89
C LEU A 91 21.40 -13.53 25.28
N ALA A 92 21.46 -12.50 26.13
CA ALA A 92 20.28 -11.72 26.51
C ALA A 92 19.59 -11.08 25.30
N ARG A 93 20.36 -10.53 24.35
CA ARG A 93 19.83 -9.99 23.08
C ARG A 93 19.19 -11.06 22.21
N ALA A 94 19.84 -12.21 22.03
CA ALA A 94 19.29 -13.30 21.23
C ALA A 94 17.97 -13.83 21.79
N MET A 95 17.86 -13.93 23.12
CA MET A 95 16.62 -14.34 23.78
C MET A 95 15.55 -13.25 23.72
N ALA A 96 15.93 -11.98 23.83
CA ALA A 96 14.99 -10.87 23.67
C ALA A 96 14.39 -10.81 22.26
N GLU A 97 15.21 -11.08 21.23
CA GLU A 97 14.74 -11.18 19.84
C GLU A 97 13.76 -12.35 19.67
N LEU A 98 14.07 -13.51 20.26
CA LEU A 98 13.20 -14.68 20.21
C LEU A 98 11.85 -14.40 20.90
N ASP A 99 11.87 -13.79 22.08
CA ASP A 99 10.65 -13.40 22.82
C ASP A 99 9.82 -12.36 22.05
N ALA A 100 10.46 -11.48 21.28
CA ALA A 100 9.80 -10.44 20.50
C ALA A 100 9.46 -10.87 19.06
N SER A 101 9.70 -12.13 18.70
CA SER A 101 9.61 -12.63 17.32
C SER A 101 8.22 -12.46 16.70
N ASP A 102 7.15 -12.69 17.46
CA ASP A 102 5.77 -12.50 16.98
C ASP A 102 5.47 -11.02 16.65
N ALA A 103 5.93 -10.10 17.51
CA ALA A 103 5.78 -8.66 17.27
C ALA A 103 6.63 -8.20 16.08
N HIS A 104 7.83 -8.77 15.92
CA HIS A 104 8.66 -8.53 14.74
C HIS A 104 7.98 -9.05 13.46
N ALA A 105 7.39 -10.25 13.49
CA ALA A 105 6.66 -10.80 12.35
C ALA A 105 5.47 -9.92 11.95
N ALA A 106 4.71 -9.41 12.93
CA ALA A 106 3.64 -8.45 12.67
C ALA A 106 4.16 -7.16 12.01
N LEU A 107 5.27 -6.59 12.50
CA LEU A 107 5.93 -5.42 11.87
C LEU A 107 6.40 -5.70 10.44
N LEU A 108 6.95 -6.88 10.17
CA LEU A 108 7.38 -7.26 8.82
C LEU A 108 6.19 -7.42 7.87
N HIS A 109 5.07 -7.97 8.37
CA HIS A 109 3.84 -8.10 7.60
C HIS A 109 3.29 -6.73 7.19
N THR A 110 3.18 -5.77 8.12
CA THR A 110 2.69 -4.42 7.81
C THR A 110 3.59 -3.70 6.80
N LYS A 111 4.92 -3.86 6.92
CA LYS A 111 5.89 -3.36 5.93
C LYS A 111 5.68 -3.98 4.54
N ALA A 112 5.48 -5.29 4.47
CA ALA A 112 5.26 -5.97 3.21
C ALA A 112 3.98 -5.48 2.51
N VAL A 113 2.87 -5.39 3.25
CA VAL A 113 1.60 -4.86 2.74
C VAL A 113 1.77 -3.43 2.24
N PHE A 114 2.45 -2.55 3.01
CA PHE A 114 2.71 -1.18 2.60
C PHE A 114 3.47 -1.09 1.27
N HIS A 115 4.56 -1.82 1.13
CA HIS A 115 5.37 -1.79 -0.09
C HIS A 115 4.64 -2.37 -1.30
N HIS A 116 3.86 -3.45 -1.11
CA HIS A 116 3.05 -3.99 -2.20
C HIS A 116 1.99 -3.00 -2.66
N ALA A 117 1.30 -2.32 -1.73
CA ALA A 117 0.34 -1.27 -2.06
C ALA A 117 1.00 -0.09 -2.78
N GLU A 118 2.19 0.33 -2.34
CA GLU A 118 2.97 1.39 -3.00
C GLU A 118 3.34 1.03 -4.44
N ASP A 119 3.81 -0.19 -4.68
CA ASP A 119 4.21 -0.66 -5.99
C ASP A 119 3.01 -0.79 -6.95
N ILE A 120 1.86 -1.28 -6.46
CA ILE A 120 0.63 -1.31 -7.26
C ILE A 120 0.19 0.12 -7.61
N ASN A 121 0.13 1.02 -6.63
CA ASN A 121 -0.27 2.41 -6.89
C ASN A 121 0.63 3.07 -7.94
N ARG A 122 1.95 2.87 -7.81
CA ARG A 122 2.93 3.36 -8.77
C ARG A 122 2.72 2.78 -10.16
N ALA A 123 2.41 1.49 -10.26
CA ALA A 123 2.14 0.83 -11.55
C ALA A 123 0.86 1.37 -12.21
N LEU A 124 -0.23 1.52 -11.45
CA LEU A 124 -1.48 2.11 -11.93
C LEU A 124 -1.29 3.57 -12.36
N GLY A 125 -0.55 4.36 -11.58
CA GLY A 125 -0.21 5.74 -11.92
C GLY A 125 0.55 5.84 -13.24
N ARG A 126 1.57 4.97 -13.47
CA ARG A 126 2.28 4.91 -14.76
C ARG A 126 1.33 4.58 -15.92
N LYS A 127 0.40 3.65 -15.71
CA LYS A 127 -0.62 3.29 -16.72
C LYS A 127 -1.54 4.48 -17.01
N HIS A 128 -2.05 5.15 -15.98
CA HIS A 128 -2.88 6.35 -16.10
C HIS A 128 -2.18 7.43 -16.93
N PHE A 129 -0.92 7.76 -16.61
CA PHE A 129 -0.14 8.73 -17.40
C PHE A 129 0.08 8.28 -18.85
N GLY A 130 0.35 6.99 -19.08
CA GLY A 130 0.47 6.43 -20.42
C GLY A 130 -0.80 6.64 -21.25
N LEU A 131 -1.96 6.30 -20.68
CA LEU A 131 -3.26 6.45 -21.31
C LEU A 131 -3.64 7.92 -21.55
N MET A 132 -3.36 8.81 -20.60
CA MET A 132 -3.58 10.26 -20.80
C MET A 132 -2.75 10.81 -21.96
N ASN A 133 -1.50 10.39 -22.11
CA ASN A 133 -0.66 10.82 -23.21
C ASN A 133 -1.19 10.31 -24.56
N THR A 134 -1.69 9.08 -24.61
CA THR A 134 -2.40 8.55 -25.78
C THR A 134 -3.64 9.39 -26.10
N ASN A 135 -4.47 9.73 -25.11
CA ASN A 135 -5.67 10.56 -25.31
C ASN A 135 -5.33 11.94 -25.90
N LYS A 136 -4.32 12.62 -25.32
CA LYS A 136 -3.81 13.91 -25.84
C LYS A 136 -3.30 13.80 -27.28
N GLY A 137 -2.61 12.72 -27.60
CA GLY A 137 -2.13 12.44 -28.97
C GLY A 137 -3.29 12.31 -29.97
N ILE A 138 -4.32 11.55 -29.62
CA ILE A 138 -5.54 11.38 -30.44
C ILE A 138 -6.23 12.73 -30.67
N GLN A 139 -6.43 13.52 -29.60
CA GLN A 139 -7.05 14.85 -29.69
C GLN A 139 -6.22 15.83 -30.56
N GLY A 140 -4.89 15.76 -30.48
CA GLY A 140 -3.99 16.53 -31.33
C GLY A 140 -4.11 16.14 -32.81
N MET A 141 -4.31 14.85 -33.12
CA MET A 141 -4.50 14.37 -34.48
C MET A 141 -5.86 14.80 -35.06
N THR A 142 -6.94 14.65 -34.30
CA THR A 142 -8.29 15.03 -34.76
C THR A 142 -8.40 16.54 -34.99
N SER A 143 -7.88 17.35 -34.08
CA SER A 143 -7.88 18.82 -34.23
C SER A 143 -7.08 19.31 -35.44
N ASN A 144 -5.92 18.69 -35.71
CA ASN A 144 -5.12 19.00 -36.90
C ASN A 144 -5.77 18.52 -38.20
N TRP A 145 -6.53 17.41 -38.16
CA TRP A 145 -7.28 16.92 -39.31
C TRP A 145 -8.43 17.87 -39.68
N HIS A 146 -9.23 18.31 -38.71
CA HIS A 146 -10.27 19.34 -38.92
C HIS A 146 -9.71 20.69 -39.37
N ARG A 147 -8.46 21.03 -39.04
CA ARG A 147 -7.81 22.24 -39.56
C ARG A 147 -7.36 22.10 -41.03
N ARG A 148 -7.16 20.86 -41.51
CA ARG A 148 -6.64 20.56 -42.85
C ARG A 148 -7.71 20.16 -43.86
N THR A 149 -8.92 19.83 -43.41
CA THR A 149 -10.08 19.54 -44.26
C THR A 149 -11.09 20.67 -44.09
N PRO A 150 -11.37 21.48 -45.15
CA PRO A 150 -12.31 22.59 -45.09
C PRO A 150 -13.76 22.13 -44.96
#